data_AF-A0A957ZY73-F1
#
_entry.id   AF-A0A957ZY73-F1
#
_cell.length_a   1.000
_cell.length_b   1.000
_cell.length_c   1.000
_cell.angle_alpha   90.00
_cell.angle_beta   90.00
_cell.angle_gamma   90.00
#
_symmetry.space_group_name_H-M   'P 1'
#
loop_
_entity.id
_entity.type
_entity.pdbx_description
1 polymer ?
#
loop_
_entity_poly.entity_id
_entity_poly.type
_entity_poly.pdbx_seq_one_letter_code
_entity_poly.pdbx_strand_id
1 'polypeptide(L)'
;MKTTRLRIFANPGVTLSVLLLPATMLLCGRGGAGADVEATVAAGVAATQQTQINLQGTIDAAVLATQTAGQSSGLPLPAATSVTAANAPAAATDLEAVRNVILNEVNAAVSQDLAQLQTLFAPNAVVVDRAGTPDDPSDDTVWEGWANIERRYQAFFSSGVSSLTLVDLAIQLNGNQAIATHQGVVQDGVLYADQGSYTLENIDGRWLITQLDYGNTTQTAGQPPAPVAANGSTGPTANDDGLYVLEVGSQHRYEEPWGGDRGDPCTAWANNDFDDTKPNYRGFNVELLLTNNSDSKVPDNWPISFTTANGKSVKPCFYGYVGSGPEPGVTRSVTFFTVVEKGDYVEKITFSLNGQTLILCLDGQGGWRQCTG
;
A
#
# COMPACT_ATOMS: atom_id res chain seq x y z
N MET A 1 54.93 -14.47 3.68
CA MET A 1 53.51 -14.05 3.77
C MET A 1 53.06 -14.23 5.20
N LYS A 2 52.71 -13.15 5.90
CA LYS A 2 52.20 -13.18 7.29
C LYS A 2 50.67 -13.26 7.21
N THR A 3 50.10 -14.34 7.72
CA THR A 3 48.64 -14.51 7.80
C THR A 3 48.15 -13.84 9.08
N THR A 4 47.59 -12.64 8.96
CA THR A 4 46.92 -11.96 10.07
C THR A 4 45.52 -12.55 10.20
N ARG A 5 45.25 -13.27 11.31
CA ARG A 5 43.90 -13.73 11.65
C ARG A 5 43.18 -12.64 12.43
N LEU A 6 42.15 -12.05 11.83
CA LEU A 6 41.24 -11.11 12.46
C LEU A 6 40.28 -11.88 13.39
N ARG A 7 40.20 -11.49 14.66
CA ARG A 7 39.13 -11.92 15.59
C ARG A 7 38.18 -10.75 15.78
N ILE A 8 36.95 -10.89 15.31
CA ILE A 8 35.86 -9.94 15.56
C ILE A 8 35.12 -10.41 16.81
N PHE A 9 35.04 -9.58 17.84
CA PHE A 9 34.18 -9.79 19.00
C PHE A 9 32.80 -9.20 18.67
N ALA A 10 31.80 -10.07 18.46
CA ALA A 10 30.41 -9.65 18.36
C ALA A 10 29.81 -9.46 19.77
N ASN A 11 29.07 -8.37 19.96
CA ASN A 11 28.30 -8.09 21.16
C ASN A 11 27.00 -8.95 21.11
N PRO A 12 26.66 -9.77 22.12
CA PRO A 12 25.46 -10.59 22.07
C PRO A 12 24.22 -9.70 22.24
N GLY A 13 23.55 -9.38 21.14
CA GLY A 13 22.29 -8.64 21.16
C GLY A 13 21.96 -7.81 19.92
N VAL A 14 22.87 -7.70 18.94
CA VAL A 14 22.60 -6.97 17.69
C VAL A 14 22.94 -7.87 16.51
N THR A 15 21.90 -8.40 15.86
CA THR A 15 22.04 -9.14 14.60
C THR A 15 22.02 -8.12 13.46
N LEU A 16 23.19 -7.77 12.92
CA LEU A 16 23.31 -6.87 11.79
C LEU A 16 23.27 -7.70 10.50
N SER A 17 22.11 -7.75 9.84
CA SER A 17 21.99 -8.32 8.49
C SER A 17 22.57 -7.34 7.48
N VAL A 18 23.84 -7.52 7.10
CA VAL A 18 24.48 -6.76 6.02
C VAL A 18 24.02 -7.34 4.69
N LEU A 19 23.12 -6.64 4.00
CA LEU A 19 22.74 -6.94 2.63
C LEU A 19 23.91 -6.56 1.71
N LEU A 20 24.71 -7.53 1.26
CA LEU A 20 25.70 -7.31 0.21
C LEU A 20 24.98 -7.17 -1.14
N LEU A 21 24.76 -5.94 -1.59
CA LEU A 21 24.39 -5.67 -2.98
C LEU A 21 25.57 -6.02 -3.91
N PRO A 22 25.34 -6.71 -5.04
CA PRO A 22 26.37 -6.94 -6.04
C PRO A 22 26.71 -5.61 -6.72
N ALA A 23 27.84 -5.02 -6.34
CA ALA A 23 28.44 -3.92 -7.07
C ALA A 23 28.90 -4.44 -8.44
N THR A 24 28.11 -4.19 -9.48
CA THR A 24 28.45 -4.50 -10.86
C THR A 24 29.70 -3.70 -11.26
N MET A 25 30.85 -4.38 -11.26
CA MET A 25 32.12 -3.84 -11.75
C MET A 25 32.07 -3.69 -13.28
N LEU A 26 31.97 -2.44 -13.74
CA LEU A 26 32.49 -2.04 -15.05
C LEU A 26 33.48 -0.89 -14.84
N LEU A 27 34.70 -1.24 -14.44
CA LEU A 27 35.85 -0.33 -14.40
C LEU A 27 37.09 -1.05 -14.93
N CYS A 28 37.16 -1.16 -16.25
CA CYS A 28 38.41 -1.42 -16.93
C CYS A 28 39.25 -0.14 -16.95
N GLY A 29 40.31 -0.12 -16.14
CA GLY A 29 41.56 0.57 -16.47
C GLY A 29 41.76 1.98 -15.93
N ARG A 30 42.49 2.10 -14.81
CA ARG A 30 43.86 2.65 -14.76
C ARG A 30 44.35 2.66 -13.32
N GLY A 31 45.59 2.22 -13.13
CA GLY A 31 46.23 2.10 -11.83
C GLY A 31 46.23 3.41 -11.04
N GLY A 32 45.61 3.36 -9.88
CA GLY A 32 45.66 4.36 -8.82
C GLY A 32 45.26 3.65 -7.53
N ALA A 33 45.99 3.92 -6.45
CA ALA A 33 45.92 3.29 -5.12
C ALA A 33 44.59 2.59 -4.80
N GLY A 34 44.66 1.29 -4.46
CA GLY A 34 43.49 0.51 -4.08
C GLY A 34 42.74 1.20 -2.95
N ALA A 35 41.59 1.78 -3.29
CA ALA A 35 40.65 2.27 -2.30
C ALA A 35 40.27 1.09 -1.42
N ASP A 36 40.49 1.26 -0.12
CA ASP A 36 40.17 0.26 0.88
C ASP A 36 38.66 0.01 0.85
N VAL A 37 38.28 -1.14 0.32
CA VAL A 37 36.87 -1.56 0.21
C VAL A 37 36.24 -1.60 1.59
N GLU A 38 37.01 -1.95 2.64
CA GLU A 38 36.52 -1.93 4.03
C GLU A 38 36.20 -0.52 4.48
N ALA A 39 37.04 0.47 4.16
CA ALA A 39 36.79 1.87 4.49
C ALA A 39 35.55 2.42 3.79
N THR A 40 35.30 1.99 2.54
CA THR A 40 34.13 2.42 1.77
C THR A 40 32.83 1.81 2.32
N VAL A 41 32.85 0.52 2.67
CA VAL A 41 31.70 -0.14 3.32
C VAL A 41 31.43 0.45 4.70
N ALA A 42 32.48 0.69 5.51
CA ALA A 42 32.34 1.32 6.82
C ALA A 42 31.73 2.73 6.74
N ALA A 43 32.16 3.53 5.76
CA ALA A 43 31.58 4.86 5.51
C ALA A 43 30.10 4.77 5.10
N GLY A 44 29.73 3.78 4.26
CA GLY A 44 28.34 3.53 3.87
C GLY A 44 27.45 3.17 5.06
N VAL A 45 27.89 2.25 5.92
CA VAL A 45 27.16 1.85 7.15
C VAL A 45 26.99 3.04 8.10
N ALA A 46 28.04 3.84 8.30
CA ALA A 46 27.97 5.04 9.14
C ALA A 46 26.98 6.08 8.60
N ALA A 47 26.92 6.28 7.28
CA ALA A 47 25.98 7.20 6.65
C ALA A 47 24.52 6.71 6.78
N THR A 48 24.26 5.42 6.61
CA THR A 48 22.94 4.82 6.83
C THR A 48 22.50 4.96 8.29
N GLN A 49 23.38 4.66 9.24
CA GLN A 49 23.08 4.77 10.68
C GLN A 49 22.79 6.24 11.08
N GLN A 50 23.54 7.19 10.54
CA GLN A 50 23.27 8.61 10.77
C GLN A 50 21.93 9.07 10.18
N THR A 51 21.54 8.53 9.02
CA THR A 51 20.25 8.82 8.39
C THR A 51 19.09 8.33 9.24
N GLN A 52 19.20 7.12 9.82
CA GLN A 52 18.19 6.57 10.72
C GLN A 52 18.02 7.41 12.00
N ILE A 53 19.13 7.89 12.59
CA ILE A 53 19.11 8.79 13.75
C ILE A 53 18.38 10.10 13.42
N ASN A 54 18.66 10.69 12.26
CA ASN A 54 18.03 11.94 11.83
C ASN A 54 16.52 11.76 11.58
N LEU A 55 16.11 10.61 11.01
CA LEU A 55 14.71 10.28 10.79
C LEU A 55 13.96 10.14 12.12
N GLN A 56 14.53 9.42 13.09
CA GLN A 56 13.94 9.27 14.42
C GLN A 56 13.80 10.64 15.13
N GLY A 57 14.81 11.50 15.07
CA GLY A 57 14.72 12.85 15.64
C GLY A 57 13.63 13.71 15.01
N THR A 58 13.35 13.52 13.71
CA THR A 58 12.26 14.22 13.00
C THR A 58 10.89 13.73 13.47
N ILE A 59 10.75 12.41 13.65
CA ILE A 59 9.51 11.79 14.17
C ILE A 59 9.25 12.28 15.59
N ASP A 60 10.24 12.25 16.48
CA ASP A 60 10.09 12.68 17.87
C ASP A 60 9.70 14.17 17.96
N ALA A 61 10.29 15.02 17.10
CA ALA A 61 9.94 16.43 17.02
C ALA A 61 8.49 16.65 16.53
N ALA A 62 8.03 15.87 15.55
CA ALA A 62 6.65 15.94 15.07
C ALA A 62 5.64 15.50 16.14
N VAL A 63 5.93 14.41 16.87
CA VAL A 63 5.10 13.93 17.99
C VAL A 63 5.00 15.00 19.08
N LEU A 64 6.11 15.63 19.45
CA LEU A 64 6.13 16.69 20.47
C LEU A 64 5.35 17.95 20.00
N ALA A 65 5.44 18.31 18.72
CA ALA A 65 4.67 19.41 18.14
C ALA A 65 3.15 19.14 18.19
N THR A 66 2.72 17.91 17.88
CA THR A 66 1.31 17.51 18.00
C THR A 66 0.83 17.52 19.45
N GLN A 67 1.64 17.06 20.40
CA GLN A 67 1.29 17.08 21.83
C GLN A 67 1.18 18.50 22.39
N THR A 68 2.05 19.42 21.97
CA THR A 68 2.04 20.82 22.42
C THR A 68 0.90 21.63 21.79
N ALA A 69 0.48 21.31 20.57
CA ALA A 69 -0.69 21.92 19.93
C ALA A 69 -2.02 21.58 20.66
N GLY A 70 -2.09 20.44 21.37
CA GLY A 70 -3.26 20.02 22.14
C GLY A 70 -3.47 20.73 23.48
N GLN A 71 -2.49 21.49 23.99
CA GLN A 71 -2.53 22.08 25.35
C GLN A 71 -2.81 23.59 25.40
N SER A 72 -2.99 24.27 24.27
CA SER A 72 -3.03 25.75 24.21
C SER A 72 -4.43 26.36 23.98
N SER A 73 -5.49 25.76 24.56
CA SER A 73 -6.84 26.35 24.56
C SER A 73 -7.32 26.67 25.98
N GLY A 74 -6.64 27.62 26.63
CA GLY A 74 -7.06 28.23 27.89
C GLY A 74 -7.55 29.66 27.69
N LEU A 75 -8.71 29.85 27.06
CA LEU A 75 -9.46 31.11 27.12
C LEU A 75 -10.70 30.91 28.01
N PRO A 76 -10.97 31.81 28.97
CA PRO A 76 -12.17 31.72 29.80
C PRO A 76 -13.39 32.18 28.99
N LEU A 77 -14.31 31.26 28.68
CA LEU A 77 -15.63 31.57 28.13
C LEU A 77 -16.74 31.41 29.19
N PRO A 78 -17.87 32.13 29.04
CA PRO A 78 -18.91 32.26 30.05
C PRO A 78 -19.70 30.95 30.27
N ALA A 79 -20.24 30.80 31.47
CA ALA A 79 -21.03 29.65 31.91
C ALA A 79 -22.16 29.32 30.92
N ALA A 80 -21.99 28.24 30.16
CA ALA A 80 -23.01 27.64 29.33
C ALA A 80 -23.27 26.20 29.81
N THR A 81 -24.55 25.90 29.87
CA THR A 81 -25.19 24.70 30.39
C THR A 81 -24.62 23.42 29.77
N SER A 82 -24.28 22.46 30.61
CA SER A 82 -23.72 21.16 30.24
C SER A 82 -24.72 20.34 29.43
N VAL A 83 -24.48 20.21 28.12
CA VAL A 83 -25.05 19.15 27.28
C VAL A 83 -23.94 18.14 27.05
N THR A 84 -24.08 16.95 27.63
CA THR A 84 -23.20 15.81 27.43
C THR A 84 -23.23 15.35 25.96
N ALA A 85 -22.26 15.79 25.17
CA ALA A 85 -21.92 15.18 23.89
C ALA A 85 -20.85 14.11 24.14
N ALA A 86 -21.30 12.88 24.33
CA ALA A 86 -20.44 11.69 24.39
C ALA A 86 -20.39 11.01 23.01
N ASN A 87 -19.22 10.48 22.67
CA ASN A 87 -18.96 9.41 21.69
C ASN A 87 -18.77 9.76 20.20
N ALA A 88 -17.72 10.51 19.85
CA ALA A 88 -17.08 10.37 18.53
C ALA A 88 -15.60 10.85 18.52
N PRO A 89 -14.65 10.04 19.06
CA PRO A 89 -13.30 9.97 18.46
C PRO A 89 -12.64 8.57 18.42
N ALA A 90 -13.25 7.51 18.98
CA ALA A 90 -12.60 6.19 19.11
C ALA A 90 -12.56 5.34 17.82
N ALA A 91 -13.56 5.47 16.94
CA ALA A 91 -13.66 4.63 15.74
C ALA A 91 -12.58 4.94 14.68
N ALA A 92 -12.15 6.20 14.56
CA ALA A 92 -11.08 6.59 13.65
C ALA A 92 -9.73 6.01 14.09
N THR A 93 -9.49 5.89 15.41
CA THR A 93 -8.27 5.29 15.95
C THR A 93 -8.24 3.77 15.81
N ASP A 94 -9.39 3.10 15.92
CA ASP A 94 -9.47 1.65 15.77
C ASP A 94 -9.21 1.20 14.33
N LEU A 95 -9.73 1.93 13.34
CA LEU A 95 -9.51 1.61 11.92
C LEU A 95 -8.03 1.70 11.58
N GLU A 96 -7.38 2.77 12.01
CA GLU A 96 -5.95 2.98 11.81
C GLU A 96 -5.12 1.93 12.57
N ALA A 97 -5.50 1.61 13.81
CA ALA A 97 -4.84 0.57 14.60
C ALA A 97 -4.94 -0.82 13.95
N VAL A 98 -6.12 -1.22 13.47
CA VAL A 98 -6.32 -2.48 12.74
C VAL A 98 -5.49 -2.51 11.46
N ARG A 99 -5.52 -1.42 10.67
CA ARG A 99 -4.69 -1.31 9.46
C ARG A 99 -3.20 -1.45 9.80
N ASN A 100 -2.73 -0.81 10.86
CA ASN A 100 -1.34 -0.89 11.28
C ASN A 100 -0.96 -2.30 11.75
N VAL A 101 -1.84 -3.06 12.40
CA VAL A 101 -1.58 -4.47 12.74
C VAL A 101 -1.36 -5.31 11.48
N ILE A 102 -2.22 -5.17 10.48
CA ILE A 102 -2.12 -5.91 9.20
C ILE A 102 -0.84 -5.53 8.45
N LEU A 103 -0.55 -4.24 8.29
CA LEU A 103 0.66 -3.78 7.60
C LEU A 103 1.94 -4.16 8.35
N ASN A 104 1.91 -4.18 9.69
CA ASN A 104 3.05 -4.63 10.48
C ASN A 104 3.29 -6.13 10.36
N GLU A 105 2.25 -6.94 10.16
CA GLU A 105 2.41 -8.37 9.88
C GLU A 105 3.13 -8.58 8.55
N VAL A 106 2.66 -7.92 7.49
CA VAL A 106 3.27 -7.94 6.16
C VAL A 106 4.74 -7.50 6.21
N ASN A 107 5.02 -6.38 6.87
CA ASN A 107 6.38 -5.86 7.02
C ASN A 107 7.28 -6.79 7.82
N ALA A 108 6.78 -7.37 8.92
CA ALA A 108 7.54 -8.30 9.75
C ALA A 108 7.79 -9.64 9.02
N ALA A 109 6.88 -10.07 8.15
CA ALA A 109 7.07 -11.23 7.30
C ALA A 109 8.22 -11.03 6.29
N VAL A 110 8.28 -9.85 5.66
CA VAL A 110 9.36 -9.48 4.73
C VAL A 110 10.70 -9.28 5.46
N SER A 111 10.70 -8.63 6.62
CA SER A 111 11.91 -8.39 7.41
C SER A 111 12.39 -9.59 8.23
N GLN A 112 11.64 -10.70 8.18
CA GLN A 112 11.90 -11.93 8.93
C GLN A 112 11.90 -11.74 10.45
N ASP A 113 11.10 -10.80 10.97
CA ASP A 113 11.04 -10.46 12.39
C ASP A 113 9.99 -11.31 13.13
N LEU A 114 10.42 -12.49 13.59
CA LEU A 114 9.56 -13.39 14.38
C LEU A 114 9.09 -12.77 15.69
N ALA A 115 9.90 -11.92 16.32
CA ALA A 115 9.54 -11.29 17.59
C ALA A 115 8.40 -10.32 17.37
N GLN A 116 8.47 -9.49 16.33
CA GLN A 116 7.38 -8.59 15.97
C GLN A 116 6.11 -9.38 15.60
N LEU A 117 6.22 -10.39 14.73
CA LEU A 117 5.09 -11.25 14.35
C LEU A 117 4.40 -11.84 15.57
N GLN A 118 5.14 -12.36 16.55
CA GLN A 118 4.57 -12.93 17.77
C GLN A 118 3.66 -11.94 18.52
N THR A 119 3.96 -10.65 18.46
CA THR A 119 3.17 -9.63 19.17
C THR A 119 1.87 -9.24 18.45
N LEU A 120 1.71 -9.64 17.18
CA LEU A 120 0.55 -9.29 16.36
C LEU A 120 -0.55 -10.36 16.41
N PHE A 121 -0.22 -11.59 16.78
CA PHE A 121 -1.17 -12.70 16.85
C PHE A 121 -1.70 -12.91 18.27
N ALA A 122 -2.98 -13.26 18.37
CA ALA A 122 -3.56 -13.77 19.60
C ALA A 122 -2.95 -15.14 19.97
N PRO A 123 -2.88 -15.54 21.26
CA PRO A 123 -2.26 -16.80 21.67
C PRO A 123 -2.84 -18.06 20.99
N ASN A 124 -4.14 -18.04 20.68
CA ASN A 124 -4.90 -19.11 20.04
C ASN A 124 -5.25 -18.77 18.58
N ALA A 125 -4.50 -17.87 17.93
CA ALA A 125 -4.77 -17.49 16.55
C ALA A 125 -4.64 -18.67 15.59
N VAL A 126 -5.32 -18.59 14.45
CA VAL A 126 -5.31 -19.62 13.41
C VAL A 126 -4.91 -19.00 12.07
N VAL A 127 -3.99 -19.64 11.36
CA VAL A 127 -3.71 -19.31 9.96
C VAL A 127 -4.19 -20.48 9.10
N VAL A 128 -4.90 -20.20 8.02
CA VAL A 128 -5.44 -21.18 7.09
C VAL A 128 -5.00 -20.83 5.67
N ASP A 129 -4.29 -21.75 5.03
CA ASP A 129 -4.00 -21.72 3.60
C ASP A 129 -5.04 -22.58 2.88
N ARG A 130 -5.90 -21.94 2.08
CA ARG A 130 -6.93 -22.58 1.27
C ARG A 130 -6.27 -23.09 -0.01
N ALA A 131 -5.89 -24.37 -0.02
CA ALA A 131 -4.91 -24.99 -0.92
C ALA A 131 -5.29 -25.10 -2.41
N GLY A 132 -6.21 -24.25 -2.87
CA GLY A 132 -6.52 -24.05 -4.27
C GLY A 132 -7.84 -24.66 -4.72
N THR A 133 -8.41 -25.62 -3.98
CA THR A 133 -9.75 -26.17 -4.25
C THR A 133 -10.80 -25.37 -3.49
N PRO A 134 -11.62 -24.56 -4.19
CA PRO A 134 -12.68 -23.82 -3.53
C PRO A 134 -13.64 -24.78 -2.82
N ASP A 135 -14.03 -24.44 -1.60
CA ASP A 135 -15.03 -25.14 -0.79
C ASP A 135 -14.67 -26.57 -0.30
N ASP A 136 -13.41 -27.03 -0.44
CA ASP A 136 -12.93 -28.31 0.13
C ASP A 136 -11.96 -28.10 1.30
N PRO A 137 -12.44 -28.02 2.55
CA PRO A 137 -11.57 -27.80 3.70
C PRO A 137 -10.63 -28.99 4.01
N SER A 138 -10.74 -30.11 3.29
CA SER A 138 -9.87 -31.27 3.52
C SER A 138 -8.48 -31.11 2.93
N ASP A 139 -8.28 -30.16 2.02
CA ASP A 139 -6.96 -29.82 1.47
C ASP A 139 -6.31 -28.58 2.11
N ASP A 140 -7.04 -27.86 2.95
CA ASP A 140 -6.54 -26.72 3.71
C ASP A 140 -5.33 -27.08 4.59
N THR A 141 -4.34 -26.18 4.62
CA THR A 141 -3.27 -26.27 5.63
C THR A 141 -3.56 -25.30 6.77
N VAL A 142 -3.64 -25.84 7.99
CA VAL A 142 -4.01 -25.07 9.19
C VAL A 142 -2.83 -25.01 10.17
N TRP A 143 -2.52 -23.80 10.65
CA TRP A 143 -1.57 -23.55 11.73
C TRP A 143 -2.27 -22.86 12.89
N GLU A 144 -2.57 -23.62 13.94
CA GLU A 144 -3.23 -23.13 15.16
C GLU A 144 -2.22 -22.86 16.28
N GLY A 145 -2.30 -21.66 16.87
CA GLY A 145 -1.43 -21.21 17.95
C GLY A 145 -0.03 -20.80 17.47
N TRP A 146 0.60 -19.90 18.22
CA TRP A 146 1.85 -19.25 17.82
C TRP A 146 2.96 -20.23 17.40
N ALA A 147 3.17 -21.33 18.12
CA ALA A 147 4.23 -22.29 17.79
C ALA A 147 4.07 -22.91 16.39
N ASN A 148 2.84 -23.05 15.89
CA ASN A 148 2.58 -23.56 14.54
C ASN A 148 2.68 -22.44 13.49
N ILE A 149 2.18 -21.25 13.82
CA ILE A 149 2.26 -20.05 12.99
C ILE A 149 3.74 -19.65 12.76
N GLU A 150 4.58 -19.71 13.79
CA GLU A 150 6.02 -19.46 13.69
C GLU A 150 6.67 -20.40 12.67
N ARG A 151 6.35 -21.70 12.70
CA ARG A 151 6.87 -22.68 11.73
C ARG A 151 6.46 -22.32 10.29
N ARG A 152 5.25 -21.80 10.09
CA ARG A 152 4.78 -21.31 8.79
C ARG A 152 5.63 -20.13 8.31
N TYR A 153 5.86 -19.11 9.14
CA TYR A 153 6.70 -17.97 8.75
C TYR A 153 8.14 -18.36 8.51
N GLN A 154 8.72 -19.25 9.33
CA GLN A 154 10.07 -19.77 9.08
C GLN A 154 10.18 -20.48 7.72
N ALA A 155 9.16 -21.24 7.32
CA ALA A 155 9.10 -21.82 5.99
C ALA A 155 8.98 -20.74 4.91
N PHE A 156 8.11 -19.74 5.10
CA PHE A 156 7.97 -18.60 4.19
C PHE A 156 9.28 -17.82 4.02
N PHE A 157 10.04 -17.57 5.08
CA PHE A 157 11.32 -16.83 5.01
C PHE A 157 12.34 -17.46 4.09
N SER A 158 12.31 -18.80 3.96
CA SER A 158 13.20 -19.51 3.05
C SER A 158 12.96 -19.21 1.57
N SER A 159 11.82 -18.60 1.22
CA SER A 159 11.50 -18.16 -0.15
C SER A 159 12.24 -16.89 -0.57
N GLY A 160 12.78 -16.11 0.38
CA GLY A 160 13.59 -14.92 0.09
C GLY A 160 12.81 -13.71 -0.44
N VAL A 161 11.50 -13.61 -0.15
CA VAL A 161 10.69 -12.43 -0.51
C VAL A 161 11.31 -11.15 0.05
N SER A 162 11.44 -10.13 -0.80
CA SER A 162 12.03 -8.83 -0.43
C SER A 162 11.00 -7.70 -0.31
N SER A 163 9.79 -7.88 -0.86
CA SER A 163 8.68 -6.94 -0.77
C SER A 163 7.34 -7.66 -0.91
N LEU A 164 6.34 -7.18 -0.17
CA LEU A 164 4.98 -7.71 -0.16
C LEU A 164 3.98 -6.56 0.03
N THR A 165 2.95 -6.49 -0.80
CA THR A 165 1.89 -5.48 -0.72
C THR A 165 0.53 -6.13 -0.92
N LEU A 166 -0.44 -5.84 -0.06
CA LEU A 166 -1.82 -6.32 -0.20
C LEU A 166 -2.59 -5.46 -1.21
N VAL A 167 -3.37 -6.10 -2.08
CA VAL A 167 -4.21 -5.44 -3.09
C VAL A 167 -5.64 -5.36 -2.59
N ASP A 168 -6.26 -4.19 -2.65
CA ASP A 168 -7.67 -3.96 -2.26
C ASP A 168 -7.99 -4.32 -0.80
N LEU A 169 -7.13 -3.89 0.12
CA LEU A 169 -7.37 -4.06 1.55
C LEU A 169 -8.59 -3.24 2.01
N ALA A 170 -9.70 -3.93 2.26
CA ALA A 170 -10.91 -3.37 2.86
C ALA A 170 -11.00 -3.81 4.33
N ILE A 171 -11.43 -2.92 5.23
CA ILE A 171 -11.54 -3.19 6.68
C ILE A 171 -12.94 -2.79 7.16
N GLN A 172 -13.58 -3.66 7.92
CA GLN A 172 -14.86 -3.45 8.58
C GLN A 172 -14.68 -3.60 10.10
N LEU A 173 -15.14 -2.62 10.87
CA LEU A 173 -15.11 -2.65 12.33
C LEU A 173 -16.50 -2.99 12.89
N ASN A 174 -16.55 -3.84 13.90
CA ASN A 174 -17.74 -4.15 14.67
C ASN A 174 -17.40 -4.24 16.16
N GLY A 175 -17.39 -3.09 16.83
CA GLY A 175 -17.03 -3.00 18.25
C GLY A 175 -15.59 -3.43 18.50
N ASN A 176 -15.41 -4.51 19.26
CA ASN A 176 -14.10 -5.10 19.57
C ASN A 176 -13.63 -6.13 18.54
N GLN A 177 -14.30 -6.26 17.40
CA GLN A 177 -13.92 -7.14 16.31
C GLN A 177 -13.69 -6.35 15.02
N ALA A 178 -12.80 -6.84 14.18
CA ALA A 178 -12.55 -6.30 12.85
C ALA A 178 -12.38 -7.43 11.85
N ILE A 179 -12.92 -7.23 10.65
CA ILE A 179 -12.71 -8.12 9.51
C ILE A 179 -12.03 -7.30 8.43
N ALA A 180 -10.93 -7.81 7.89
CA ALA A 180 -10.30 -7.23 6.71
C ALA A 180 -10.20 -8.24 5.58
N THR A 181 -10.23 -7.78 4.35
CA THR A 181 -10.10 -8.63 3.15
C THR A 181 -9.19 -7.97 2.13
N HIS A 182 -8.44 -8.74 1.37
CA HIS A 182 -7.67 -8.28 0.20
C HIS A 182 -7.92 -9.21 -1.00
N GLN A 183 -7.76 -8.69 -2.21
CA GLN A 183 -8.08 -9.38 -3.47
C GLN A 183 -6.85 -9.88 -4.25
N GLY A 184 -5.66 -9.61 -3.73
CA GLY A 184 -4.40 -10.03 -4.33
C GLY A 184 -3.23 -9.68 -3.44
N VAL A 185 -2.05 -10.12 -3.87
CA VAL A 185 -0.77 -9.79 -3.25
C VAL A 185 0.24 -9.47 -4.34
N VAL A 186 0.94 -8.33 -4.22
CA VAL A 186 2.12 -8.04 -5.03
C VAL A 186 3.34 -8.49 -4.25
N GLN A 187 4.04 -9.50 -4.76
CA GLN A 187 5.27 -10.03 -4.18
C GLN A 187 6.42 -9.79 -5.14
N ASP A 188 7.43 -9.03 -4.71
CA ASP A 188 8.60 -8.67 -5.52
C ASP A 188 8.24 -8.11 -6.91
N GLY A 189 7.20 -7.26 -6.94
CA GLY A 189 6.69 -6.62 -8.16
C GLY A 189 5.77 -7.49 -9.02
N VAL A 190 5.58 -8.76 -8.67
CA VAL A 190 4.68 -9.68 -9.39
C VAL A 190 3.34 -9.77 -8.66
N LEU A 191 2.24 -9.56 -9.40
CA LEU A 191 0.88 -9.70 -8.87
C LEU A 191 0.47 -11.18 -8.85
N TYR A 192 0.05 -11.64 -7.68
CA TYR A 192 -0.58 -12.94 -7.44
C TYR A 192 -2.06 -12.72 -7.10
N ALA A 193 -2.94 -13.53 -7.70
CA ALA A 193 -4.38 -13.54 -7.42
C ALA A 193 -4.69 -14.27 -6.09
N ASP A 194 -3.91 -13.96 -5.06
CA ASP A 194 -4.02 -14.53 -3.73
C ASP A 194 -4.98 -13.68 -2.89
N GLN A 195 -6.15 -14.23 -2.60
CA GLN A 195 -7.18 -13.56 -1.82
C GLN A 195 -7.05 -13.98 -0.35
N GLY A 196 -7.27 -13.05 0.56
CA GLY A 196 -7.22 -13.38 1.98
C GLY A 196 -8.11 -12.52 2.84
N SER A 197 -8.35 -13.03 4.05
CA SER A 197 -9.15 -12.36 5.07
C SER A 197 -8.44 -12.42 6.42
N TYR A 198 -8.52 -11.32 7.15
CA TYR A 198 -8.05 -11.19 8.52
C TYR A 198 -9.27 -11.05 9.42
N THR A 199 -9.31 -11.84 10.50
CA THR A 199 -10.15 -11.54 11.66
C THR A 199 -9.25 -11.04 12.77
N LEU A 200 -9.60 -9.88 13.33
CA LEU A 200 -8.89 -9.28 14.45
C LEU A 200 -9.84 -9.01 15.60
N GLU A 201 -9.32 -9.07 16.82
CA GLU A 201 -10.05 -8.71 18.03
C GLU A 201 -9.24 -7.73 18.87
N ASN A 202 -9.93 -6.78 19.49
CA ASN A 202 -9.36 -5.90 20.50
C ASN A 202 -9.40 -6.64 21.85
N ILE A 203 -8.25 -7.17 22.26
CA ILE A 203 -8.05 -7.92 23.50
C ILE A 203 -7.23 -7.04 24.44
N ASP A 204 -7.80 -6.67 25.58
CA ASP A 204 -7.18 -5.81 26.59
C ASP A 204 -6.60 -4.49 26.04
N GLY A 205 -7.32 -3.88 25.09
CA GLY A 205 -6.93 -2.60 24.48
C GLY A 205 -5.95 -2.73 23.32
N ARG A 206 -5.63 -3.95 22.87
CA ARG A 206 -4.74 -4.21 21.75
C ARG A 206 -5.45 -5.02 20.66
N TRP A 207 -5.41 -4.52 19.43
CA TRP A 207 -5.82 -5.27 18.26
C TRP A 207 -4.83 -6.39 17.97
N LEU A 208 -5.33 -7.62 17.87
CA LEU A 208 -4.55 -8.82 17.58
C LEU A 208 -5.24 -9.64 16.49
N ILE A 209 -4.45 -10.26 15.61
CA ILE A 209 -4.93 -11.19 14.59
C ILE A 209 -5.36 -12.48 15.29
N THR A 210 -6.64 -12.82 15.17
CA THR A 210 -7.20 -14.10 15.66
C THR A 210 -7.33 -15.12 14.54
N GLN A 211 -7.53 -14.67 13.30
CA GLN A 211 -7.54 -15.55 12.13
C GLN A 211 -6.96 -14.87 10.90
N LEU A 212 -6.20 -15.62 10.09
CA LEU A 212 -5.76 -15.22 8.76
C LEU A 212 -6.04 -16.38 7.79
N ASP A 213 -6.96 -16.17 6.85
CA ASP A 213 -7.17 -17.07 5.72
C ASP A 213 -6.54 -16.46 4.47
N TYR A 214 -5.86 -17.27 3.65
CA TYR A 214 -5.38 -16.85 2.33
C TYR A 214 -5.46 -18.01 1.33
N GLY A 215 -5.21 -17.76 0.04
CA GLY A 215 -5.30 -18.74 -1.04
C GLY A 215 -6.48 -18.49 -1.98
N ASN A 216 -6.95 -19.55 -2.63
CA ASN A 216 -8.09 -19.48 -3.55
C ASN A 216 -9.41 -19.51 -2.77
N THR A 217 -9.69 -18.42 -2.06
CA THR A 217 -10.97 -18.26 -1.37
C THR A 217 -12.05 -17.91 -2.39
N THR A 218 -13.00 -18.81 -2.65
CA THR A 218 -14.30 -18.38 -3.18
C THR A 218 -14.90 -17.50 -2.11
N GLN A 219 -14.91 -16.18 -2.34
CA GLN A 219 -15.58 -15.22 -1.46
C GLN A 219 -17.02 -15.71 -1.24
N THR A 220 -17.25 -16.37 -0.11
CA THR A 220 -18.48 -17.13 0.08
C THR A 220 -19.60 -16.12 0.17
N ALA A 221 -20.62 -16.27 -0.68
CA ALA A 221 -21.83 -15.43 -0.74
C ALA A 221 -22.68 -15.41 0.55
N GLY A 222 -22.13 -15.88 1.68
CA GLY A 222 -22.69 -15.84 3.03
C GLY A 222 -22.04 -14.82 3.97
N GLN A 223 -21.02 -14.06 3.52
CA GLN A 223 -20.68 -12.81 4.19
C GLN A 223 -21.95 -11.95 4.14
N PRO A 224 -22.46 -11.40 5.28
CA PRO A 224 -23.59 -10.49 5.25
C PRO A 224 -23.32 -9.47 4.13
N PRO A 225 -24.28 -9.20 3.22
CA PRO A 225 -24.05 -8.19 2.19
C PRO A 225 -23.48 -6.99 2.92
N ALA A 226 -22.31 -6.51 2.46
CA ALA A 226 -21.66 -5.36 3.06
C ALA A 226 -22.79 -4.38 3.38
N PRO A 227 -22.99 -4.00 4.67
CA PRO A 227 -24.09 -3.11 5.00
C PRO A 227 -23.92 -1.93 4.04
N VAL A 228 -24.95 -1.68 3.22
CA VAL A 228 -24.98 -0.56 2.27
C VAL A 228 -24.33 0.59 3.00
N ALA A 229 -23.14 0.99 2.56
CA ALA A 229 -22.27 1.83 3.37
C ALA A 229 -23.11 2.99 3.85
N ALA A 230 -23.40 3.02 5.15
CA ALA A 230 -24.03 4.17 5.75
C ALA A 230 -22.97 5.24 5.68
N ASN A 231 -23.05 6.04 4.61
CA ASN A 231 -22.33 7.28 4.32
C ASN A 231 -21.20 7.60 5.30
N GLY A 232 -19.95 7.40 4.86
CA GLY A 232 -18.81 7.78 5.67
C GLY A 232 -17.42 7.54 5.09
N SER A 233 -17.26 7.41 3.76
CA SER A 233 -15.95 7.76 3.17
C SER A 233 -15.86 9.28 3.25
N THR A 234 -15.04 9.80 4.18
CA THR A 234 -14.76 11.24 4.30
C THR A 234 -13.70 11.70 3.28
N GLY A 235 -13.55 10.98 2.18
CA GLY A 235 -12.94 11.52 0.97
C GLY A 235 -13.89 12.60 0.43
N PRO A 236 -13.46 13.86 0.29
CA PRO A 236 -14.33 14.88 -0.24
C PRO A 236 -14.59 14.58 -1.72
N THR A 237 -15.86 14.33 -2.00
CA THR A 237 -16.43 14.10 -3.33
C THR A 237 -16.16 15.30 -4.22
N ALA A 238 -15.68 15.03 -5.45
CA ALA A 238 -15.64 16.03 -6.50
C ALA A 238 -17.06 16.62 -6.70
N ASN A 239 -17.15 17.95 -6.85
CA ASN A 239 -18.41 18.68 -7.02
C ASN A 239 -19.22 18.11 -8.18
N ASP A 240 -20.30 17.38 -7.88
CA ASP A 240 -21.21 16.87 -8.90
C ASP A 240 -22.61 16.66 -8.30
N ASP A 241 -23.65 16.61 -9.15
CA ASP A 241 -25.05 16.38 -8.75
C ASP A 241 -25.28 14.96 -8.17
N GLY A 242 -24.20 14.24 -7.85
CA GLY A 242 -24.18 12.92 -7.24
C GLY A 242 -24.39 11.77 -8.22
N LEU A 243 -24.59 12.03 -9.52
CA LEU A 243 -24.84 10.99 -10.53
C LEU A 243 -23.63 10.10 -10.76
N TYR A 244 -22.42 10.62 -10.61
CA TYR A 244 -21.20 9.84 -10.66
C TYR A 244 -20.31 10.17 -9.48
N VAL A 245 -19.72 9.15 -8.87
CA VAL A 245 -18.70 9.31 -7.82
C VAL A 245 -17.43 8.67 -8.32
N LEU A 246 -16.36 9.47 -8.42
CA LEU A 246 -15.04 9.02 -8.86
C LEU A 246 -14.07 9.06 -7.67
N GLU A 247 -13.43 7.92 -7.40
CA GLU A 247 -12.46 7.75 -6.31
C GLU A 247 -11.17 7.11 -6.83
N VAL A 248 -10.05 7.34 -6.13
CA VAL A 248 -8.81 6.59 -6.36
C VAL A 248 -8.91 5.26 -5.62
N GLY A 249 -8.58 4.18 -6.32
CA GLY A 249 -8.50 2.85 -5.76
C GLY A 249 -7.24 2.59 -4.95
N SER A 250 -7.09 1.34 -4.54
CA SER A 250 -5.97 0.93 -3.70
C SER A 250 -4.66 0.90 -4.51
N GLN A 251 -4.76 0.69 -5.82
CA GLN A 251 -3.60 0.59 -6.71
C GLN A 251 -3.27 1.93 -7.34
N HIS A 252 -2.34 2.69 -6.74
CA HIS A 252 -1.74 3.84 -7.41
C HIS A 252 -0.25 3.89 -7.10
N ARG A 253 0.60 3.85 -8.15
CA ARG A 253 2.05 3.86 -7.98
C ARG A 253 2.77 4.41 -9.20
N TYR A 254 3.89 5.07 -8.93
CA TYR A 254 4.93 5.31 -9.92
C TYR A 254 5.88 4.12 -9.94
N GLU A 255 6.14 3.60 -11.14
CA GLU A 255 7.10 2.52 -11.35
C GLU A 255 8.38 3.10 -11.96
N GLU A 256 9.52 2.84 -11.31
CA GLU A 256 10.84 3.27 -11.78
C GLU A 256 11.66 2.07 -12.31
N PRO A 257 12.51 2.25 -13.35
CA PRO A 257 12.41 3.18 -14.48
C PRO A 257 11.81 2.51 -15.73
N TRP A 258 11.06 3.27 -16.52
CA TRP A 258 10.60 2.84 -17.84
C TRP A 258 11.36 3.65 -18.89
N GLY A 259 11.73 3.02 -20.00
CA GLY A 259 12.15 3.74 -21.19
C GLY A 259 11.07 4.68 -21.70
N GLY A 260 11.42 5.66 -22.54
CA GLY A 260 10.43 6.52 -23.19
C GLY A 260 9.55 5.70 -24.13
N ASP A 261 8.29 6.08 -24.32
CA ASP A 261 7.46 5.40 -25.32
C ASP A 261 8.00 5.66 -26.74
N ARG A 262 7.89 4.65 -27.62
CA ARG A 262 8.27 4.76 -29.04
C ARG A 262 7.15 5.34 -29.91
N GLY A 263 6.24 6.12 -29.33
CA GLY A 263 5.21 6.86 -30.05
C GLY A 263 3.88 6.90 -29.32
N ASP A 264 3.34 5.74 -28.95
CA ASP A 264 2.09 5.63 -28.21
C ASP A 264 2.30 4.82 -26.93
N PRO A 265 2.05 5.38 -25.73
CA PRO A 265 2.31 4.69 -24.47
C PRO A 265 1.49 3.41 -24.32
N CYS A 266 0.32 3.32 -24.96
CA CYS A 266 -0.55 2.15 -24.85
C CYS A 266 -0.01 0.99 -25.67
N THR A 267 0.46 1.28 -26.89
CA THR A 267 1.12 0.32 -27.76
C THR A 267 2.47 -0.13 -27.19
N ALA A 268 3.26 0.80 -26.65
CA ALA A 268 4.53 0.50 -26.01
C ALA A 268 4.33 -0.43 -24.80
N TRP A 269 3.34 -0.13 -23.95
CA TRP A 269 2.98 -0.98 -22.82
C TRP A 269 2.53 -2.38 -23.27
N ALA A 270 1.58 -2.46 -24.20
CA ALA A 270 1.01 -3.73 -24.65
C ALA A 270 2.05 -4.67 -25.29
N ASN A 271 3.06 -4.10 -25.96
CA ASN A 271 4.12 -4.85 -26.64
C ASN A 271 5.40 -4.97 -25.82
N ASN A 272 5.44 -4.38 -24.61
CA ASN A 272 6.65 -4.24 -23.80
C ASN A 272 7.83 -3.62 -24.60
N ASP A 273 7.54 -2.58 -25.39
CA ASP A 273 8.47 -1.94 -26.34
C ASP A 273 8.80 -0.50 -25.92
N PHE A 274 9.48 -0.36 -24.78
CA PHE A 274 9.97 0.92 -24.28
C PHE A 274 11.38 1.22 -24.79
N ASP A 275 11.64 2.50 -25.04
CA ASP A 275 12.95 3.00 -25.44
C ASP A 275 13.81 3.28 -24.20
N ASP A 276 14.52 2.26 -23.74
CA ASP A 276 15.44 2.35 -22.59
C ASP A 276 16.55 3.38 -22.78
N THR A 277 16.80 3.85 -24.02
CA THR A 277 17.75 4.94 -24.27
C THR A 277 17.24 6.30 -23.79
N LYS A 278 15.95 6.40 -23.43
CA LYS A 278 15.31 7.56 -22.81
C LYS A 278 14.94 7.26 -21.34
N PRO A 279 15.91 7.19 -20.41
CA PRO A 279 15.69 6.75 -19.03
C PRO A 279 14.95 7.77 -18.15
N ASN A 280 14.44 8.85 -18.75
CA ASN A 280 13.83 9.97 -18.04
C ASN A 280 12.31 9.87 -18.01
N TYR A 281 11.77 8.65 -18.01
CA TYR A 281 10.34 8.40 -17.95
C TYR A 281 10.00 7.42 -16.84
N ARG A 282 8.78 7.53 -16.32
CA ARG A 282 8.23 6.66 -15.27
C ARG A 282 6.84 6.22 -15.67
N GLY A 283 6.55 4.94 -15.46
CA GLY A 283 5.19 4.43 -15.55
C GLY A 283 4.37 4.96 -14.38
N PHE A 284 3.13 5.36 -14.65
CA PHE A 284 2.16 5.70 -13.61
C PHE A 284 0.94 4.81 -13.80
N ASN A 285 0.67 3.97 -12.80
CA ASN A 285 -0.52 3.15 -12.72
C ASN A 285 -1.47 3.74 -11.69
N VAL A 286 -2.75 3.85 -12.04
CA VAL A 286 -3.81 4.30 -11.14
C VAL A 286 -5.08 3.51 -11.38
N GLU A 287 -5.60 2.93 -10.31
CA GLU A 287 -6.93 2.37 -10.25
C GLU A 287 -7.93 3.47 -9.91
N LEU A 288 -9.02 3.53 -10.66
CA LEU A 288 -10.11 4.45 -10.42
C LEU A 288 -11.39 3.65 -10.19
N LEU A 289 -12.13 4.02 -9.14
CA LEU A 289 -13.45 3.49 -8.86
C LEU A 289 -14.49 4.51 -9.32
N LEU A 290 -15.41 4.07 -10.17
CA LEU A 290 -16.55 4.88 -10.60
C LEU A 290 -17.84 4.23 -10.12
N THR A 291 -18.57 4.93 -9.27
CA THR A 291 -19.94 4.59 -8.90
C THR A 291 -20.90 5.32 -9.85
N ASN A 292 -21.73 4.57 -10.56
CA ASN A 292 -22.74 5.11 -11.45
C ASN A 292 -24.10 5.19 -10.75
N ASN A 293 -24.49 6.37 -10.27
CA ASN A 293 -25.81 6.63 -9.70
C ASN A 293 -26.80 7.19 -10.73
N SER A 294 -26.41 7.25 -12.02
CA SER A 294 -27.32 7.65 -13.10
C SER A 294 -28.25 6.50 -13.50
N ASP A 295 -29.20 6.79 -14.40
CA ASP A 295 -30.13 5.82 -14.99
C ASP A 295 -29.59 5.17 -16.28
N SER A 296 -28.39 5.54 -16.71
CA SER A 296 -27.78 5.07 -17.96
C SER A 296 -26.45 4.39 -17.72
N LYS A 297 -26.16 3.35 -18.53
CA LYS A 297 -24.87 2.66 -18.48
C LYS A 297 -23.75 3.61 -18.92
N VAL A 298 -22.65 3.62 -18.16
CA VAL A 298 -21.40 4.29 -18.57
C VAL A 298 -20.78 3.48 -19.71
N PRO A 299 -20.34 4.10 -20.82
CA PRO A 299 -19.79 3.34 -21.92
C PRO A 299 -18.39 2.78 -21.57
N ASP A 300 -18.03 1.65 -22.20
CA ASP A 300 -16.75 0.97 -21.95
C ASP A 300 -15.53 1.79 -22.41
N ASN A 301 -15.73 2.80 -23.27
CA ASN A 301 -14.71 3.76 -23.67
C ASN A 301 -14.74 5.00 -22.75
N TRP A 302 -14.11 4.86 -21.60
CA TRP A 302 -14.03 5.89 -20.57
C TRP A 302 -13.42 7.20 -21.13
N PRO A 303 -14.19 8.31 -21.22
CA PRO A 303 -13.71 9.60 -21.74
C PRO A 303 -12.85 10.34 -20.69
N ILE A 304 -11.63 9.84 -20.52
CA ILE A 304 -10.69 10.27 -19.48
C ILE A 304 -9.49 11.00 -20.07
N SER A 305 -8.98 12.00 -19.36
CA SER A 305 -7.74 12.69 -19.71
C SER A 305 -6.89 12.98 -18.47
N PHE A 306 -5.57 12.87 -18.63
CA PHE A 306 -4.60 13.12 -17.57
C PHE A 306 -3.81 14.39 -17.89
N THR A 307 -3.56 15.20 -16.86
CA THR A 307 -2.71 16.40 -16.91
C THR A 307 -1.65 16.30 -15.83
N THR A 308 -0.40 16.56 -16.19
CA THR A 308 0.73 16.53 -15.26
C THR A 308 0.83 17.82 -14.45
N ALA A 309 1.65 17.82 -13.40
CA ALA A 309 1.89 18.99 -12.56
C ALA A 309 2.53 20.16 -13.33
N ASN A 310 3.21 19.89 -14.44
CA ASN A 310 3.71 20.91 -15.36
C ASN A 310 2.66 21.36 -16.40
N GLY A 311 1.40 20.94 -16.27
CA GLY A 311 0.30 21.28 -17.18
C GLY A 311 0.35 20.55 -18.52
N LYS A 312 1.17 19.50 -18.68
CA LYS A 312 1.22 18.72 -19.92
C LYS A 312 0.07 17.72 -19.95
N SER A 313 -0.64 17.62 -21.07
CA SER A 313 -1.57 16.52 -21.27
C SER A 313 -0.80 15.24 -21.60
N VAL A 314 -1.10 14.16 -20.89
CA VAL A 314 -0.54 12.83 -21.15
C VAL A 314 -1.67 11.86 -21.47
N LYS A 315 -1.39 10.89 -22.33
CA LYS A 315 -2.39 9.94 -22.79
C LYS A 315 -2.57 8.82 -21.77
N PRO A 316 -3.76 8.66 -21.17
CA PRO A 316 -4.06 7.49 -20.37
C PRO A 316 -4.35 6.30 -21.30
N CYS A 317 -3.81 5.17 -20.91
CA CYS A 317 -4.12 3.85 -21.42
C CYS A 317 -4.95 3.14 -20.35
N PHE A 318 -5.86 2.27 -20.73
CA PHE A 318 -6.67 1.55 -19.76
C PHE A 318 -6.72 0.08 -20.13
N TYR A 319 -6.77 -0.77 -19.11
CA TYR A 319 -6.86 -2.22 -19.26
C TYR A 319 -8.31 -2.63 -19.51
N GLY A 320 -8.93 -2.00 -20.51
CA GLY A 320 -10.36 -2.16 -20.80
C GLY A 320 -10.71 -3.55 -21.26
N TYR A 321 -11.50 -4.26 -20.47
CA TYR A 321 -12.29 -5.39 -20.91
C TYR A 321 -13.66 -4.89 -21.40
N VAL A 322 -14.26 -5.61 -22.36
CA VAL A 322 -15.66 -5.37 -22.74
C VAL A 322 -16.54 -5.47 -21.49
N GLY A 323 -17.40 -4.48 -21.24
CA GLY A 323 -18.24 -4.37 -20.05
C GLY A 323 -17.61 -3.67 -18.85
N SER A 324 -16.50 -2.94 -19.02
CA SER A 324 -15.85 -2.17 -17.94
C SER A 324 -16.67 -0.97 -17.46
N GLY A 325 -17.60 -0.47 -18.28
CA GLY A 325 -18.48 0.62 -17.90
C GLY A 325 -19.52 0.19 -16.85
N PRO A 326 -19.63 0.86 -15.69
CA PRO A 326 -20.60 0.51 -14.66
C PRO A 326 -22.05 0.69 -15.14
N GLU A 327 -22.88 -0.33 -14.87
CA GLU A 327 -24.34 -0.24 -14.97
C GLU A 327 -24.91 0.72 -13.89
N PRO A 328 -26.15 1.21 -14.04
CA PRO A 328 -26.84 1.97 -12.99
C PRO A 328 -26.80 1.28 -11.62
N GLY A 329 -26.42 2.03 -10.58
CA GLY A 329 -26.28 1.58 -9.20
C GLY A 329 -25.03 0.75 -8.91
N VAL A 330 -24.12 0.58 -9.86
CA VAL A 330 -22.93 -0.27 -9.71
C VAL A 330 -21.65 0.57 -9.60
N THR A 331 -20.74 0.13 -8.75
CA THR A 331 -19.35 0.60 -8.71
C THR A 331 -18.46 -0.35 -9.51
N ARG A 332 -17.62 0.19 -10.40
CA ARG A 332 -16.60 -0.58 -11.13
C ARG A 332 -15.23 0.05 -10.91
N SER A 333 -14.22 -0.82 -10.82
CA SER A 333 -12.81 -0.45 -10.82
C SER A 333 -12.24 -0.60 -12.23
N VAL A 334 -11.44 0.37 -12.66
CA VAL A 334 -10.64 0.31 -13.89
C VAL A 334 -9.25 0.87 -13.60
N THR A 335 -8.23 0.10 -14.01
CA THR A 335 -6.85 0.55 -13.90
C THR A 335 -6.40 1.21 -15.21
N PHE A 336 -5.77 2.36 -15.03
CA PHE A 336 -5.19 3.20 -16.07
C PHE A 336 -3.66 3.22 -15.91
N PHE A 337 -2.99 3.34 -17.05
CA PHE A 337 -1.55 3.48 -17.16
C PHE A 337 -1.21 4.71 -18.00
N THR A 338 -0.19 5.45 -17.63
CA THR A 338 0.45 6.43 -18.52
C THR A 338 1.94 6.48 -18.25
N VAL A 339 2.65 7.27 -19.06
CA VAL A 339 4.08 7.53 -18.89
C VAL A 339 4.27 9.02 -18.68
N VAL A 340 5.05 9.39 -17.67
CA VAL A 340 5.40 10.79 -17.37
C VAL A 340 6.91 10.98 -17.34
N GLU A 341 7.37 12.21 -17.61
CA GLU A 341 8.78 12.57 -17.48
C GLU A 341 9.24 12.44 -16.01
N LYS A 342 10.51 12.08 -15.82
CA LYS A 342 11.13 11.99 -14.49
C LYS A 342 11.10 13.36 -13.81
N GLY A 343 10.57 13.41 -12.59
CA GLY A 343 10.36 14.65 -11.84
C GLY A 343 9.01 15.33 -12.11
N ASP A 344 8.23 14.84 -13.07
CA ASP A 344 6.82 15.20 -13.26
C ASP A 344 5.91 14.10 -12.70
N TYR A 345 4.63 14.40 -12.53
CA TYR A 345 3.62 13.47 -12.01
C TYR A 345 2.24 13.84 -12.56
N VAL A 346 1.33 12.88 -12.66
CA VAL A 346 -0.08 13.14 -12.99
C VAL A 346 -0.70 13.88 -11.83
N GLU A 347 -1.07 15.14 -12.04
CA GLU A 347 -1.66 16.00 -11.03
C GLU A 347 -3.18 15.98 -11.08
N LYS A 348 -3.74 15.85 -12.29
CA LYS A 348 -5.18 15.99 -12.52
C LYS A 348 -5.69 14.94 -13.49
N ILE A 349 -6.75 14.26 -13.08
CA ILE A 349 -7.52 13.32 -13.88
C ILE A 349 -8.89 13.93 -14.10
N THR A 350 -9.29 14.09 -15.36
CA THR A 350 -10.58 14.65 -15.75
C THR A 350 -11.41 13.61 -16.48
N PHE A 351 -12.67 13.50 -16.10
CA PHE A 351 -13.62 12.55 -16.68
C PHE A 351 -14.89 13.27 -17.10
N SER A 352 -15.33 13.11 -18.35
CA SER A 352 -16.51 13.82 -18.87
C SER A 352 -17.60 12.84 -19.30
N LEU A 353 -18.65 12.67 -18.49
CA LEU A 353 -19.78 11.78 -18.77
C LEU A 353 -21.09 12.54 -18.78
N ASN A 354 -21.91 12.35 -19.82
CA ASN A 354 -23.27 12.86 -19.88
C ASN A 354 -23.40 14.36 -19.54
N GLY A 355 -22.39 15.16 -19.89
CA GLY A 355 -22.34 16.61 -19.62
C GLY A 355 -21.78 16.99 -18.24
N GLN A 356 -21.53 16.03 -17.36
CA GLN A 356 -20.83 16.24 -16.10
C GLN A 356 -19.32 16.07 -16.28
N THR A 357 -18.55 16.83 -15.49
CA THR A 357 -17.09 16.77 -15.49
C THR A 357 -16.61 16.48 -14.08
N LEU A 358 -16.12 15.26 -13.87
CA LEU A 358 -15.47 14.84 -12.63
C LEU A 358 -13.99 15.20 -12.70
N ILE A 359 -13.47 15.78 -11.63
CA ILE A 359 -12.05 16.12 -11.52
C ILE A 359 -11.49 15.48 -10.26
N LEU A 360 -10.41 14.74 -10.44
CA LEU A 360 -9.65 14.12 -9.36
C LEU A 360 -8.24 14.69 -9.38
N CYS A 361 -7.75 15.17 -8.24
CA CYS A 361 -6.40 15.71 -8.12
C CYS A 361 -5.51 14.79 -7.28
N LEU A 362 -4.28 14.64 -7.71
CA LEU A 362 -3.27 13.78 -7.10
C LEU A 362 -2.07 14.60 -6.63
N ASP A 363 -1.38 14.09 -5.62
CA ASP A 363 -0.07 14.58 -5.19
C ASP A 363 1.08 13.91 -5.97
N GLY A 364 2.32 14.28 -5.66
CA GLY A 364 3.51 13.74 -6.31
C GLY A 364 3.76 12.24 -6.08
N GLN A 365 3.06 11.61 -5.13
CA GLN A 365 3.09 10.18 -4.87
C GLN A 365 1.92 9.44 -5.55
N GLY A 366 1.01 10.17 -6.22
CA GLY A 366 -0.20 9.61 -6.80
C GLY A 366 -1.35 9.45 -5.80
N GLY A 367 -1.18 9.95 -4.57
CA GLY A 367 -2.21 9.97 -3.55
C GLY A 367 -3.26 11.03 -3.86
N TRP A 368 -4.51 10.77 -3.51
CA TRP A 368 -5.61 11.72 -3.69
C TRP A 368 -5.41 12.98 -2.85
N ARG A 369 -5.79 14.15 -3.40
CA ARG A 369 -5.84 15.43 -2.68
C ARG A 369 -6.98 16.32 -3.15
N GLN A 370 -7.26 17.36 -2.35
CA GLN A 370 -8.13 18.45 -2.76
C GLN A 370 -7.58 19.18 -4.00
N CYS A 371 -8.46 19.41 -4.97
CA CYS A 371 -8.15 20.22 -6.13
C CYS A 371 -8.06 21.70 -5.74
N THR A 372 -6.91 22.32 -6.01
CA THR A 372 -6.72 23.78 -5.89
C THR A 372 -7.07 24.43 -7.21
N GLY A 373 -8.02 25.37 -7.19
CA GLY A 373 -8.47 26.14 -8.36
C GLY A 373 -7.52 27.24 -8.78
#